data_AF-A0A914M5P3-F1
#
_entry.id   AF-A0A914M5P3-F1
#
_cell.length_a   1.000
_cell.length_b   1.000
_cell.length_c   1.000
_cell.angle_alpha   90.00
_cell.angle_beta   90.00
_cell.angle_gamma   90.00
#
_symmetry.space_group_name_H-M   'P 1'
#
loop_
_entity.id
_entity.type
_entity.pdbx_description
1 polymer ?
#
loop_
_entity_poly.entity_id
_entity_poly.type
_entity_poly.pdbx_seq_one_letter_code
_entity_poly.pdbx_strand_id
1 'polypeptide(L)'
;MANNDSWWYYFERIENSLVRCKAEDCKWVRDQGVTKSTTTLKHHLSTKHPDLYKIYQEAKMKKDAKIKKAAESQPKLSFKRATKDIEEIPSPSAKRPQSVLEEQPKISQAFTEWTQKGEKCQI
;
A
#
# COMPACT_ATOMS: atom_id res chain seq x y z
N MET A 1 -20.82 21.04 7.30
CA MET A 1 -21.26 19.65 7.06
C MET A 1 -20.01 18.78 7.05
N ALA A 2 -19.85 17.89 8.03
CA ALA A 2 -18.71 16.98 8.06
C ALA A 2 -18.92 15.87 7.01
N ASN A 3 -17.89 15.59 6.23
CA ASN A 3 -17.92 14.61 5.15
C ASN A 3 -17.52 13.23 5.69
N ASN A 4 -18.48 12.32 5.83
CA ASN A 4 -18.31 10.99 6.42
C ASN A 4 -17.47 10.01 5.57
N ASP A 5 -17.03 10.44 4.38
CA ASP A 5 -16.16 9.67 3.48
C ASP A 5 -14.66 9.94 3.71
N SER A 6 -14.31 10.84 4.64
CA SER A 6 -12.91 11.09 4.97
C SER A 6 -12.50 10.31 6.21
N TRP A 7 -11.31 9.69 6.17
CA TRP A 7 -10.74 9.00 7.34
C TRP A 7 -10.66 9.92 8.57
N TRP A 8 -10.37 11.20 8.37
CA TRP A 8 -10.23 12.19 9.46
C TRP A 8 -11.56 12.58 10.13
N TYR A 9 -12.69 12.08 9.62
CA TYR A 9 -13.95 12.15 10.33
C TYR A 9 -13.95 11.22 11.55
N TYR A 10 -13.44 10.00 11.40
CA TYR A 10 -13.40 8.97 12.45
C TYR A 10 -12.13 9.00 13.29
N PHE A 11 -11.06 9.56 12.73
CA PHE A 11 -9.74 9.61 13.35
C PHE A 11 -9.30 11.06 13.56
N GLU A 12 -8.47 11.27 14.58
CA GLU A 12 -7.82 12.55 14.82
C GLU A 12 -6.30 12.39 14.77
N ARG A 13 -5.62 13.39 14.19
CA ARG A 13 -4.17 13.48 14.27
C ARG A 13 -3.82 14.26 15.53
N ILE A 14 -2.97 13.68 16.36
CA ILE A 14 -2.48 14.34 17.56
C ILE A 14 -1.19 15.08 17.21
N GLU A 15 -0.06 14.38 17.20
CA GLU A 15 1.27 14.97 16.99
C GLU A 15 2.20 13.96 16.32
N ASN A 16 3.17 14.43 15.53
CA ASN A 16 4.30 13.67 14.98
C ASN A 16 3.95 12.32 14.30
N SER A 17 2.81 12.27 13.60
CA SER A 17 2.27 11.07 12.90
C SER A 17 1.43 10.11 13.76
N LEU A 18 1.16 10.46 15.02
CA LEU A 18 0.21 9.73 15.85
C LEU A 18 -1.24 10.05 15.46
N VAL A 19 -2.02 8.99 15.35
CA VAL A 19 -3.44 9.02 15.02
C VAL A 19 -4.22 8.32 16.13
N ARG A 20 -5.28 8.97 16.63
CA ARG A 20 -6.24 8.39 17.58
C ARG A 20 -7.59 8.14 16.94
N CYS A 21 -8.30 7.13 17.42
CA CYS A 21 -9.72 6.98 17.15
C CYS A 21 -10.52 8.04 17.92
N LYS A 22 -11.58 8.59 17.31
CA LYS A 22 -12.49 9.55 17.95
C LYS A 22 -13.68 8.89 18.67
N ALA A 23 -13.89 7.58 18.50
CA ALA A 23 -14.97 6.87 19.18
C ALA A 23 -14.71 6.83 20.69
N GLU A 24 -15.71 7.19 21.50
CA GLU A 24 -15.56 7.33 22.96
C GLU A 24 -15.25 6.00 23.65
N ASP A 25 -15.76 4.90 23.09
CA ASP A 25 -15.49 3.52 23.53
C ASP A 25 -14.11 2.99 23.10
N CYS A 26 -13.31 3.78 22.35
CA CYS A 26 -12.08 3.33 21.74
C CYS A 26 -10.86 4.19 22.08
N LYS A 27 -9.98 3.65 22.92
CA LYS A 27 -8.70 4.27 23.30
C LYS A 27 -7.56 3.94 22.33
N TRP A 28 -7.88 3.63 21.08
CA TRP A 28 -6.88 3.19 20.11
C TRP A 28 -6.07 4.37 19.60
N VAL A 29 -4.75 4.26 19.72
CA VAL A 29 -3.76 5.22 19.22
C VAL A 29 -2.65 4.45 18.51
N ARG A 30 -2.28 4.89 17.31
CA ARG A 30 -1.16 4.31 16.55
C ARG A 30 -0.40 5.38 15.80
N ASP A 31 0.90 5.11 15.63
CA ASP A 31 1.74 5.85 14.71
C ASP A 31 1.49 5.41 13.26
N GLN A 32 1.37 6.37 12.36
CA GLN A 32 1.11 6.12 10.94
C GLN A 32 2.37 5.75 10.15
N GLY A 33 3.54 5.88 10.78
CA GLY A 33 4.84 5.72 10.15
C GLY A 33 5.12 6.75 9.07
N VAL A 34 6.29 6.61 8.44
CA VAL A 34 6.77 7.52 7.38
C VAL A 34 5.85 7.51 6.15
N THR A 35 5.24 6.36 5.85
CA THR A 35 4.41 6.15 4.65
C THR A 35 2.98 6.66 4.80
N LYS A 36 2.56 7.06 6.01
CA LYS A 36 1.23 7.62 6.30
C LYS A 36 0.09 6.77 5.74
N SER A 37 0.26 5.45 5.80
CA SER A 37 -0.68 4.51 5.19
C SER A 37 -2.04 4.52 5.91
N THR A 38 -3.11 4.41 5.12
CA THR A 38 -4.49 4.35 5.64
C THR A 38 -4.98 2.92 5.89
N THR A 39 -4.19 1.90 5.52
CA THR A 39 -4.57 0.49 5.68
C THR A 39 -4.85 0.12 7.13
N THR A 40 -4.02 0.61 8.05
CA THR A 40 -4.18 0.38 9.49
C THR A 40 -5.46 1.02 10.03
N LEU A 41 -5.78 2.24 9.56
CA LEU A 41 -6.98 2.97 9.95
C LEU A 41 -8.23 2.23 9.45
N LYS A 42 -8.19 1.76 8.21
CA LYS A 42 -9.26 0.94 7.64
C LYS A 42 -9.48 -0.34 8.44
N HIS A 43 -8.41 -1.08 8.71
CA HIS A 43 -8.51 -2.33 9.46
C HIS A 43 -9.07 -2.11 10.86
N HIS A 44 -8.60 -1.07 11.55
CA HIS A 44 -9.11 -0.67 12.85
C HIS A 44 -10.62 -0.37 12.79
N LEU A 45 -11.04 0.52 11.88
CA LEU A 45 -12.45 0.90 11.75
C LEU A 45 -13.33 -0.32 11.43
N SER A 46 -12.89 -1.20 10.52
CA SER A 46 -13.66 -2.39 10.15
C SER A 46 -13.79 -3.45 11.26
N THR A 47 -12.81 -3.54 12.16
CA THR A 47 -12.78 -4.58 13.20
C THR A 47 -13.35 -4.13 14.53
N LYS A 48 -13.10 -2.87 14.92
CA LYS A 48 -13.55 -2.31 16.19
C LYS A 48 -14.84 -1.51 16.09
N HIS A 49 -15.11 -0.93 14.92
CA HIS A 49 -16.28 -0.07 14.70
C HIS A 49 -17.02 -0.45 13.40
N PRO A 50 -17.61 -1.65 13.32
CA PRO A 50 -18.28 -2.13 12.12
C PRO A 50 -19.41 -1.18 11.67
N ASP A 51 -20.13 -0.57 12.61
CA ASP A 51 -21.19 0.40 12.31
C ASP A 51 -20.65 1.68 11.65
N LEU A 52 -19.56 2.24 12.18
CA LEU A 52 -18.90 3.40 11.58
C LEU A 52 -18.31 3.07 10.21
N TYR A 53 -17.76 1.87 10.05
CA TYR A 53 -17.25 1.39 8.77
C TYR A 53 -18.36 1.25 7.71
N LYS A 54 -19.57 0.83 8.12
CA LYS A 54 -20.74 0.78 7.23
C LYS A 54 -21.14 2.17 6.74
N ILE A 55 -21.23 3.14 7.65
CA ILE A 55 -21.54 4.54 7.32
C ILE A 55 -20.51 5.10 6.31
N TYR A 56 -19.23 4.83 6.55
CA TYR A 56 -18.16 5.20 5.63
C TYR A 56 -18.33 4.58 4.25
N GLN A 57 -18.61 3.28 4.18
CA GLN A 57 -18.84 2.56 2.93
C GLN A 57 -20.01 3.16 2.15
N GLU A 58 -21.13 3.43 2.81
CA GLU A 58 -22.31 4.05 2.19
C GLU A 58 -22.02 5.45 1.65
N ALA A 59 -21.27 6.27 2.40
CA ALA A 59 -20.84 7.59 1.96
C ALA A 59 -19.95 7.50 0.71
N LYS A 60 -19.03 6.53 0.68
CA LYS A 60 -18.15 6.29 -0.46
C LYS A 60 -18.93 5.87 -1.72
N MET A 61 -19.85 4.91 -1.59
CA MET A 61 -20.67 4.44 -2.70
C MET A 61 -21.53 5.56 -3.30
N LYS A 62 -22.07 6.45 -2.46
CA LYS A 62 -22.82 7.64 -2.92
C LYS A 62 -21.95 8.59 -3.74
N LYS A 63 -20.68 8.79 -3.35
CA LYS A 63 -19.73 9.60 -4.11
C LYS A 63 -19.37 8.96 -5.45
N ASP A 64 -19.06 7.67 -5.45
CA ASP A 64 -18.73 6.94 -6.67
C ASP A 64 -19.91 6.92 -7.66
N ALA A 65 -21.15 6.76 -7.16
CA ALA A 65 -22.35 6.87 -7.98
C ALA A 65 -22.53 8.27 -8.60
N LYS A 66 -22.22 9.33 -7.84
CA LYS A 66 -22.25 10.71 -8.34
C LYS A 66 -21.19 10.94 -9.42
N ILE A 67 -19.98 10.41 -9.23
CA ILE A 67 -18.89 10.49 -10.22
C ILE A 67 -19.26 9.73 -11.49
N LYS A 68 -19.83 8.53 -11.38
CA LYS A 68 -20.30 7.75 -12.54
C LYS A 68 -21.37 8.48 -13.34
N LYS A 69 -22.39 9.05 -12.68
CA LYS A 69 -23.42 9.87 -13.36
C LYS A 69 -22.81 11.09 -14.06
N ALA A 70 -21.83 11.75 -13.45
CA ALA A 70 -21.12 12.87 -14.07
C ALA A 70 -20.28 12.44 -15.27
N ALA A 71 -19.59 11.29 -15.20
CA ALA A 71 -18.77 10.75 -16.28
C ALA A 71 -19.60 10.29 -17.48
N GLU A 72 -20.79 9.74 -17.25
CA GLU A 72 -21.72 9.33 -18.32
C GLU A 72 -22.34 10.54 -19.04
N SER A 73 -22.35 11.70 -18.37
CA SER A 73 -22.83 12.97 -18.94
C SER A 73 -21.76 13.71 -19.77
N GLN A 74 -20.53 13.19 -19.84
CA GLN A 74 -19.41 13.80 -20.60
C GLN A 74 -19.17 13.02 -21.90
N PRO A 75 -18.90 13.69 -23.03
CA PRO A 75 -18.49 13.01 -24.25
C PRO A 75 -17.22 12.19 -23.98
N LYS A 76 -17.20 10.94 -24.46
CA LYS A 76 -16.08 10.00 -24.31
C LYS A 76 -14.83 10.57 -24.99
N LEU A 77 -14.04 11.37 -24.28
CA LEU A 77 -12.69 11.70 -24.69
C LEU A 77 -11.85 10.42 -24.60
N SER A 78 -11.63 9.82 -25.77
CA SER A 78 -10.74 8.68 -25.93
C SER A 78 -9.32 9.15 -25.64
N PHE A 79 -8.81 8.81 -24.45
CA PHE A 79 -7.38 8.91 -24.16
C PHE A 79 -6.66 7.89 -25.06
N LYS A 80 -6.31 8.31 -26.27
CA LYS A 80 -5.33 7.61 -27.10
C LYS A 80 -4.03 7.61 -26.31
N ARG A 81 -3.64 6.45 -25.76
CA ARG A 81 -2.26 6.25 -25.28
C ARG A 81 -1.36 6.47 -26.48
N ALA A 82 -0.67 7.61 -26.51
CA ALA A 82 0.42 7.82 -27.44
C ALA A 82 1.57 6.92 -26.99
N THR A 83 1.67 5.73 -27.58
CA THR A 83 2.95 5.03 -27.69
C THR A 83 3.78 5.89 -28.63
N LYS A 84 4.59 6.79 -28.09
CA LYS A 84 5.59 7.48 -28.89
C LYS A 84 6.62 6.44 -29.27
N ASP A 85 6.70 6.11 -30.56
CA ASP A 85 7.77 5.36 -31.18
C ASP A 85 9.10 5.76 -30.54
N ILE A 86 9.72 4.80 -29.87
CA ILE A 86 11.13 4.90 -29.51
C ILE A 86 11.85 4.66 -30.82
N GLU A 87 12.30 5.76 -31.42
CA GLU A 87 13.22 5.78 -32.55
C GLU A 87 14.41 4.87 -32.21
N GLU A 88 14.69 3.94 -33.11
CA GLU A 88 15.76 2.94 -33.01
C GLU A 88 17.10 3.66 -32.84
N ILE A 89 17.61 3.70 -31.61
CA ILE A 89 18.96 4.21 -31.34
C ILE A 89 19.93 3.20 -31.97
N PRO A 90 20.88 3.64 -32.84
CA PRO A 90 21.79 2.74 -33.51
C PRO A 90 22.62 1.98 -32.48
N SER A 91 22.59 0.65 -32.60
CA SER A 91 23.35 -0.32 -31.83
C SER A 91 24.85 0.03 -31.80
N PRO A 92 25.41 0.47 -30.66
CA PRO A 92 26.83 0.34 -30.45
C PRO A 92 27.07 -1.10 -29.99
N SER A 93 27.73 -1.86 -30.86
CA SER A 93 28.31 -3.16 -30.56
C SER A 93 29.18 -3.07 -29.30
N ALA A 94 28.58 -3.37 -28.14
CA ALA A 94 29.27 -3.58 -26.89
C ALA A 94 29.17 -5.07 -26.58
N LYS A 95 30.32 -5.75 -26.68
CA LYS A 95 30.48 -7.16 -26.31
C LYS A 95 29.76 -7.40 -24.98
N ARG A 96 28.77 -8.29 -24.99
CA ARG A 96 28.13 -8.87 -23.81
C ARG A 96 29.25 -9.31 -22.85
N PRO A 97 29.43 -8.70 -21.66
CA PRO A 97 30.18 -9.39 -20.64
C PRO A 97 29.42 -10.68 -20.38
N GLN A 98 30.11 -11.82 -20.54
CA GLN A 98 29.56 -13.10 -20.14
C GLN A 98 29.05 -12.93 -18.72
N SER A 99 27.76 -13.17 -18.53
CA SER A 99 27.21 -13.41 -17.22
C SER A 99 28.03 -14.54 -16.63
N VAL A 100 28.96 -14.20 -15.73
CA VAL A 100 29.38 -15.14 -14.72
C VAL A 100 28.08 -15.45 -13.99
N LEU A 101 27.57 -16.65 -14.23
CA LEU A 101 26.51 -17.26 -13.45
C LEU A 101 27.11 -17.43 -12.06
N GLU A 102 27.05 -16.36 -11.27
CA GLU A 102 27.32 -16.45 -9.85
C GLU A 102 26.19 -17.35 -9.32
N GLU A 103 26.54 -18.61 -9.07
CA GLU A 103 25.63 -19.56 -8.44
C GLU A 103 25.14 -18.91 -7.15
N GLN A 104 23.87 -18.49 -7.17
CA GLN A 104 23.17 -18.14 -5.95
C GLN A 104 23.35 -19.33 -5.00
N PRO A 105 23.91 -19.13 -3.79
CA PRO A 105 24.12 -20.23 -2.87
C PRO A 105 22.78 -20.90 -2.60
N LYS A 106 22.69 -22.19 -2.93
CA LYS A 106 21.49 -23.00 -2.69
C LYS A 106 21.14 -22.88 -1.21
N ILE A 107 19.86 -22.63 -0.91
CA ILE A 107 19.30 -22.54 0.45
C ILE A 107 19.70 -23.71 1.35
N SER A 108 20.07 -24.86 0.78
CA SER A 108 20.65 -25.99 1.50
C SER A 108 21.95 -25.67 2.26
N GLN A 109 22.70 -24.62 1.91
CA GLN A 109 23.89 -24.17 2.64
C GLN A 109 23.58 -23.27 3.85
N ALA A 110 22.30 -22.93 4.10
CA ALA A 110 21.91 -21.95 5.12
C ALA A 110 21.49 -22.53 6.47
N PHE A 111 21.57 -23.86 6.67
CA PHE A 111 21.23 -24.47 7.95
C PHE A 111 22.49 -24.70 8.77
N THR A 112 22.66 -23.85 9.80
CA THR A 112 23.63 -24.11 10.87
C THR A 112 22.86 -24.60 12.09
N GLU A 113 23.12 -25.83 12.51
CA GLU A 113 22.60 -26.37 13.76
C GLU A 113 23.55 -26.00 14.91
N TRP A 114 23.01 -25.46 15.99
CA TRP A 114 23.80 -25.09 17.16
C TRP A 114 24.01 -26.34 18.03
N THR A 115 25.26 -26.78 18.17
CA THR A 115 25.57 -27.81 19.17
C THR A 115 25.59 -27.18 20.56
N GLN A 116 25.26 -27.96 21.61
CA GLN A 116 25.14 -27.50 23.01
C GLN A 116 26.45 -26.93 23.61
N LYS A 117 27.56 -26.93 22.87
CA LYS A 117 28.86 -26.33 23.26
C LYS A 117 29.23 -25.06 22.48
N GLY A 118 28.34 -24.54 21.62
CA GLY A 118 28.46 -23.19 21.06
C GLY A 118 29.45 -23.04 19.89
N GLU A 119 29.94 -24.14 19.30
CA GLU A 119 30.77 -24.08 18.10
C GLU A 119 29.94 -24.39 16.85
N LYS A 120 30.15 -23.60 15.79
CA LYS A 120 29.42 -23.67 14.52
C LYS A 120 30.13 -24.63 13.57
N CYS A 121 29.49 -25.73 13.19
CA CYS A 121 29.91 -26.56 12.07
C CYS A 121 28.90 -26.46 10.91
N GLN A 122 29.40 -26.40 9.68
CA GLN A 122 28.59 -26.52 8.46
C GLN A 122 28.29 -27.99 8.19
N ILE A 123 27.06 -28.28 7.75
CA ILE A 123 26.58 -29.59 7.28
C ILE A 123 26.46 -29.58 5.75
#